data_AF-I3Y9B0-F1
#
_entry.id   AF-I3Y9B0-F1
#
_cell.length_a   1.000
_cell.length_b   1.000
_cell.length_c   1.000
_cell.angle_alpha   90.00
_cell.angle_beta   90.00
_cell.angle_gamma   90.00
#
_symmetry.space_group_name_H-M   'P 1'
#
loop_
_entity.id
_entity.type
_entity.pdbx_description
1 polymer ?
#
loop_
_entity_poly.entity_id
_entity_poly.type
_entity_poly.pdbx_seq_one_letter_code
_entity_poly.pdbx_strand_id
1 'polypeptide(L)' 'MPQATPTPTPLDTLPDEALVTQGQLKTLFGNVSDMTIWRWRQAGLIPEPTHIRGRNFWRAGVARATLARLTSTPAAA' A
#
# COMPACT_ATOMS: atom_id res chain seq x y z
N MET A 1 7.29 -27.46 -9.14
CA MET A 1 8.15 -26.26 -9.03
C MET A 1 7.69 -25.47 -7.80
N PRO A 2 8.32 -25.56 -6.62
CA PRO A 2 8.00 -24.62 -5.56
C PRO A 2 8.58 -23.25 -5.96
N GLN A 3 7.72 -22.34 -6.41
CA GLN A 3 8.09 -20.94 -6.53
C GLN A 3 8.45 -20.47 -5.12
N ALA A 4 9.70 -20.02 -4.94
CA ALA A 4 10.11 -19.36 -3.71
C ALA A 4 9.09 -18.26 -3.42
N THR A 5 8.34 -18.40 -2.32
CA THR A 5 7.61 -17.28 -1.74
C THR A 5 8.63 -16.15 -1.60
N PRO A 6 8.48 -14.99 -2.26
CA PRO A 6 9.24 -13.84 -1.81
C PRO A 6 8.77 -13.61 -0.39
N THR A 7 9.61 -13.89 0.60
CA THR A 7 9.38 -13.45 1.97
C THR A 7 8.96 -11.99 1.85
N PRO A 8 7.72 -11.61 2.22
CA PRO A 8 7.37 -10.21 2.23
C PRO A 8 8.31 -9.60 3.24
N THR A 9 9.27 -8.79 2.79
CA THR A 9 10.02 -7.92 3.69
C THR A 9 8.98 -7.22 4.55
N PRO A 10 9.00 -7.39 5.88
CA PRO A 10 7.97 -6.81 6.73
C PRO A 10 8.02 -5.31 6.48
N LEU A 11 6.95 -4.78 5.90
CA LEU A 11 6.88 -3.35 5.60
C LEU A 11 6.92 -2.54 6.89
N ASP A 12 6.71 -3.18 8.04
CA ASP A 12 6.80 -2.66 9.39
C ASP A 12 8.22 -2.24 9.79
N THR A 13 9.26 -2.84 9.20
CA THR A 13 10.67 -2.53 9.51
C THR A 13 11.25 -1.42 8.63
N LEU A 14 10.52 -0.97 7.61
CA LEU A 14 11.00 0.08 6.70
C LEU A 14 10.86 1.47 7.33
N PRO A 15 11.82 2.38 7.10
CA PRO A 15 11.66 3.78 7.49
C PRO A 15 10.50 4.44 6.72
N ASP A 16 9.92 5.49 7.27
CA ASP A 16 8.73 6.14 6.68
C ASP A 16 9.00 6.72 5.28
N GLU A 17 10.25 7.09 5.02
CA GLU A 17 10.71 7.57 3.72
C GLU A 17 10.97 6.44 2.70
N ALA A 18 10.94 5.17 3.09
CA ALA A 18 11.11 4.08 2.15
C ALA A 18 10.00 4.08 1.09
N LEU A 19 10.39 3.80 -0.16
CA LEU A 19 9.45 3.68 -1.26
C LEU A 19 8.93 2.25 -1.35
N VAL A 20 7.63 2.09 -1.15
CA VAL A 20 6.90 0.83 -1.31
C VAL A 20 6.29 0.75 -2.70
N THR A 21 6.44 -0.40 -3.33
CA THR A 21 5.81 -0.70 -4.62
C THR A 21 4.32 -0.98 -4.46
N GLN A 22 3.56 -0.98 -5.56
CA GLN A 22 2.15 -1.39 -5.56
C GLN A 22 1.92 -2.78 -4.95
N GLY A 23 2.80 -3.76 -5.25
CA GLY A 23 2.69 -5.11 -4.69
C GLY A 23 2.81 -5.12 -3.17
N GLN A 24 3.79 -4.40 -2.64
CA GLN A 24 3.97 -4.22 -1.20
C GLN A 24 2.80 -3.47 -0.57
N LEU A 25 2.35 -2.39 -1.21
CA LEU A 25 1.19 -1.62 -0.77
C LEU A 25 -0.04 -2.54 -0.61
N LYS A 26 -0.29 -3.43 -1.57
CA LYS A 26 -1.40 -4.40 -1.50
C LYS A 26 -1.28 -5.30 -0.28
N THR A 27 -0.08 -5.81 0.00
CA THR A 27 0.17 -6.61 1.21
C THR A 27 -0.11 -5.81 2.48
N LEU A 28 0.31 -4.55 2.54
CA LEU A 28 0.07 -3.65 3.68
C LEU A 28 -1.43 -3.46 3.97
N PHE A 29 -2.25 -3.31 2.91
CA PHE A 29 -3.70 -3.15 3.03
C PHE A 29 -4.48 -4.46 3.22
N GLY A 30 -3.82 -5.59 3.51
CA GLY A 30 -4.49 -6.88 3.70
C GLY A 30 -4.68 -7.70 2.43
N ASN A 31 -3.71 -7.65 1.52
CA ASN A 31 -3.68 -8.37 0.24
C ASN A 31 -4.83 -7.99 -0.72
N VAL A 32 -5.08 -6.69 -0.86
CA VAL A 32 -6.13 -6.15 -1.75
C VAL A 32 -5.75 -6.29 -3.23
N SER A 33 -6.75 -6.29 -4.12
CA SER A 33 -6.55 -6.37 -5.57
C SER A 33 -6.02 -5.04 -6.16
N ASP A 34 -5.40 -5.10 -7.35
CA ASP A 34 -4.98 -3.89 -8.09
C ASP A 34 -6.16 -2.97 -8.43
N MET A 35 -7.33 -3.57 -8.67
CA MET A 35 -8.57 -2.83 -8.93
C MET A 35 -9.00 -2.02 -7.71
N THR A 36 -8.80 -2.54 -6.50
CA THR A 36 -9.06 -1.84 -5.25
C THR A 36 -8.15 -0.61 -5.12
N ILE A 37 -6.85 -0.78 -5.36
CA ILE A 37 -5.87 0.32 -5.36
C ILE A 37 -6.25 1.38 -6.38
N TRP A 38 -6.62 0.98 -7.60
CA TRP A 38 -7.07 1.90 -8.64
C TRP A 38 -8.32 2.68 -8.22
N ARG A 39 -9.34 2.01 -7.67
CA ARG A 39 -10.56 2.66 -7.17
C ARG A 39 -10.26 3.66 -6.05
N TRP A 40 -9.44 3.27 -5.07
CA TRP A 40 -9.06 4.16 -3.98
C TRP A 40 -8.25 5.37 -4.45
N ARG A 41 -7.40 5.19 -5.47
CA ARG A 41 -6.71 6.31 -6.11
C ARG A 41 -7.69 7.26 -6.79
N GLN A 42 -8.66 6.73 -7.56
CA GLN A 42 -9.68 7.55 -8.20
C GLN A 42 -10.57 8.27 -7.19
N ALA A 43 -10.86 7.64 -6.05
CA ALA A 43 -11.63 8.22 -4.95
C ALA A 43 -10.82 9.20 -4.06
N GLY A 44 -9.51 9.35 -4.29
CA GLY A 44 -8.64 10.20 -3.45
C GLY A 44 -8.41 9.66 -2.02
N LEU A 45 -8.71 8.38 -1.78
CA LEU A 45 -8.55 7.74 -0.47
C LEU A 45 -7.09 7.42 -0.17
N ILE A 46 -6.30 7.13 -1.21
CA ILE A 46 -4.85 6.92 -1.11
C ILE A 46 -4.11 8.06 -1.81
N PRO A 47 -2.92 8.44 -1.32
CA PRO A 47 -2.08 9.44 -1.97
C PRO A 47 -1.71 9.05 -3.40
N GLU A 48 -1.42 10.04 -4.23
CA GLU A 48 -0.93 9.81 -5.58
C GLU A 48 0.42 9.07 -5.55
N PRO A 49 0.62 8.07 -6.43
CA PRO A 49 1.89 7.40 -6.55
C PRO A 49 2.97 8.32 -7.11
N THR A 50 4.18 8.17 -6.58
CA THR A 50 5.39 8.61 -7.26
C THR A 50 5.70 7.64 -8.38
N HIS A 51 5.62 8.09 -9.63
CA HIS A 51 5.92 7.26 -10.79
C HIS A 51 7.42 7.29 -11.10
N ILE A 52 8.10 6.15 -10.99
CA ILE A 52 9.54 6.02 -11.23
C ILE A 52 9.76 4.84 -12.19
N ARG A 53 10.36 5.10 -13.36
CA ARG A 53 10.72 4.06 -14.36
C ARG A 53 9.58 3.08 -14.69
N GLY A 54 8.35 3.57 -14.88
CA GLY A 54 7.22 2.72 -15.27
C GLY A 54 6.54 1.98 -14.10
N ARG A 55 6.93 2.28 -12.86
CA ARG A 55 6.33 1.67 -11.66
C ARG A 55 5.83 2.74 -10.69
N ASN A 56 4.78 2.38 -9.96
CA ASN A 56 4.16 3.22 -8.96
C ASN A 56 4.77 2.94 -7.59
N PHE A 57 5.19 4.00 -6.91
CA PHE A 57 5.77 3.96 -5.58
C PHE A 57 5.04 4.88 -4.62
N TRP A 58 4.99 4.48 -3.36
CA TRP A 58 4.43 5.28 -2.27
C TRP A 58 5.42 5.33 -1.12
N ARG A 59 5.38 6.39 -0.30
CA ARG A 59 6.17 6.43 0.93
C ARG A 59 5.53 5.52 1.98
N ALA A 60 6.33 4.70 2.64
CA ALA A 60 5.86 3.74 3.63
C ALA A 60 5.07 4.41 4.75
N GLY A 61 5.55 5.54 5.29
CA GLY A 61 4.87 6.28 6.35
C GLY A 61 3.50 6.80 5.93
N VAL A 62 3.39 7.32 4.71
CA VAL A 62 2.10 7.81 4.17
C VAL A 62 1.13 6.66 3.94
N ALA A 63 1.61 5.52 3.44
CA ALA A 63 0.80 4.32 3.25
C ALA A 63 0.24 3.81 4.58
N ARG A 64 1.08 3.72 5.63
CA ARG A 64 0.65 3.34 7.00
C ARG A 64 -0.34 4.35 7.58
N ALA A 65 -0.06 5.65 7.48
CA ALA A 65 -0.98 6.69 7.96
C ALA A 65 -2.34 6.65 7.23
N THR A 66 -2.34 6.24 5.96
CA THR A 66 -3.57 6.05 5.18
C THR A 66 -4.32 4.80 5.62
N LEU A 67 -3.62 3.69 5.84
CA LEU A 67 -4.22 2.48 6.43
C LEU A 67 -4.84 2.78 7.79
N ALA A 68 -4.13 3.49 8.66
CA ALA A 68 -4.63 3.94 9.95
C ALA A 68 -5.91 4.79 9.83
N ARG A 69 -5.99 5.68 8.82
CA ARG A 69 -7.19 6.47 8.53
C ARG A 69 -8.36 5.63 8.00
N LEU A 70 -8.08 4.67 7.10
CA LEU A 70 -9.12 3.80 6.53
C LEU A 70 -9.67 2.82 7.57
N THR A 71 -8.82 2.25 8.43
CA THR A 71 -9.25 1.41 9.55
C THR A 71 -9.91 2.22 10.67
N SER A 72 -9.62 3.51 10.76
CA SER A 72 -10.29 4.45 11.68
C SER A 72 -11.66 4.90 11.17
N THR A 73 -12.36 4.06 10.42
CA THR A 73 -13.81 4.21 10.27
C THR A 73 -14.41 3.83 11.63
N PRO A 74 -14.90 4.77 12.48
CA PRO A 74 -15.87 4.35 13.46
C PRO A 74 -17.03 3.80 12.65
N ALA A 75 -17.43 2.56 12.94
CA ALA A 75 -18.72 2.05 12.55
C ALA A 75 -19.78 3.05 13.03
N ALA A 76 -20.25 3.91 12.13
CA ALA A 76 -21.47 4.66 12.31
C ALA A 76 -22.57 3.81 11.66
N ALA A 77 -23.17 2.99 12.52
CA ALA A 77 -24.44 2.31 12.33
C ALA A 77 -25.59 3.31 12.24
#